data_AF-A0A5C3KEU4-F1
#
_entry.id   AF-A0A5C3KEU4-F1
#
_cell.length_a   1.000
_cell.length_b   1.000
_cell.length_c   1.000
_cell.angle_alpha   90.00
_cell.angle_beta   90.00
_cell.angle_gamma   90.00
#
_symmetry.space_group_name_H-M   'P 1'
#
loop_
_entity.id
_entity.type
_entity.pdbx_description
1 polymer ?
#
loop_
_entity_poly.entity_id
_entity_poly.type
_entity_poly.pdbx_seq_one_letter_code
_entity_poly.pdbx_strand_id
1 'polypeptide(L)'
;MSVESPQVHQNRTKALVLAVVLSLLTLYTNTTTDHYEGPAFEYNITNPLPQGSYALCSAEGVARGVYTVDATDGVVECVLVVDEWVKGTGYLGEVKEAWKGIGASDLLPVVRVPQGAVVVPGFADSHCHILEYGFSKQIPLGGLRTIKESVEAVAHYVQSNPDILADEGGIVEGWGWDHKTFEGGKMPTASDLSSHPVLANRQIILLSKDTQLGSRRLRWIRMGLTRLTWMGVLSCGMCREMLQAYSLTRR
;
A
#
# COMPACT_ATOMS: atom_id res chain seq x y z
N MET A 1 66.71 9.47 -0.69
CA MET A 1 65.51 8.83 -1.28
C MET A 1 65.14 7.67 -0.37
N SER A 2 64.17 7.86 0.52
CA SER A 2 63.76 6.81 1.47
C SER A 2 62.81 5.85 0.77
N VAL A 3 63.24 4.60 0.59
CA VAL A 3 62.44 3.54 -0.01
C VAL A 3 61.42 3.07 1.00
N GLU A 4 60.13 3.30 0.72
CA GLU A 4 59.01 2.87 1.56
C GLU A 4 58.97 1.34 1.63
N SER A 5 58.79 0.77 2.83
CA SER A 5 58.88 -0.68 3.01
C SER A 5 57.68 -1.41 2.36
N PRO A 6 57.87 -2.61 1.79
CA PRO A 6 56.82 -3.35 1.07
C PRO A 6 55.54 -3.59 1.89
N GLN A 7 55.66 -3.72 3.21
CA GLN A 7 54.51 -3.90 4.10
C GLN A 7 53.64 -2.65 4.21
N VAL A 8 54.25 -1.45 4.20
CA VAL A 8 53.50 -0.18 4.25
C VAL A 8 52.69 0.00 2.97
N HIS A 9 53.27 -0.35 1.82
CA HIS A 9 52.57 -0.31 0.53
C HIS A 9 51.37 -1.27 0.52
N GLN A 10 51.54 -2.51 0.99
CA GLN A 10 50.47 -3.52 1.02
C GLN A 10 49.30 -3.12 1.93
N ASN A 11 49.58 -2.50 3.09
CA ASN A 11 48.55 -2.02 4.00
C ASN A 11 47.79 -0.81 3.42
N ARG A 12 48.48 0.08 2.69
CA ARG A 12 47.85 1.20 1.98
C ARG A 12 46.93 0.70 0.86
N THR A 13 47.33 -0.31 0.09
CA THR A 13 46.48 -0.91 -0.95
C THR A 13 45.23 -1.57 -0.37
N LYS A 14 45.35 -2.33 0.73
CA LYS A 14 44.19 -2.94 1.40
C LYS A 14 43.20 -1.90 1.94
N ALA A 15 43.70 -0.83 2.54
CA ALA A 15 42.86 0.27 3.02
C ALA A 15 42.12 0.97 1.87
N LEU A 16 42.78 1.17 0.74
CA LEU A 16 42.19 1.81 -0.44
C LEU A 16 41.09 0.94 -1.07
N VAL A 17 41.32 -0.37 -1.20
CA VAL A 17 40.32 -1.31 -1.72
C VAL A 17 39.11 -1.37 -0.79
N LEU A 18 39.32 -1.44 0.53
CA LEU A 18 38.24 -1.45 1.50
C LEU A 18 37.40 -0.16 1.44
N ALA A 19 38.05 1.00 1.31
CA ALA A 19 37.37 2.28 1.19
C ALA A 19 36.52 2.37 -0.09
N VAL A 20 37.03 1.86 -1.22
CA VAL A 20 36.27 1.82 -2.49
C VAL A 20 35.08 0.88 -2.39
N VAL A 21 35.25 -0.32 -1.82
CA VAL A 21 34.16 -1.29 -1.63
C VAL A 21 33.08 -0.73 -0.71
N LEU A 22 33.45 -0.10 0.41
CA LEU A 22 32.51 0.54 1.32
C LEU A 22 31.76 1.70 0.64
N SER A 23 32.47 2.53 -0.14
CA SER A 23 31.86 3.64 -0.88
C SER A 23 30.85 3.16 -1.92
N LEU A 24 31.18 2.08 -2.65
CA LEU A 24 30.28 1.45 -3.61
C LEU A 24 29.07 0.79 -2.92
N LEU A 25 29.27 0.16 -1.75
CA LEU A 25 28.16 -0.37 -0.95
C LEU A 25 27.22 0.75 -0.51
N THR A 26 27.75 1.86 0.01
CA THR A 26 26.93 3.00 0.45
C THR A 26 26.18 3.67 -0.70
N LEU A 27 26.78 3.72 -1.90
CA LEU A 27 26.11 4.20 -3.10
C LEU A 27 24.99 3.25 -3.53
N TYR A 28 25.25 1.94 -3.51
CA TYR A 28 24.25 0.91 -3.82
C TYR A 28 23.05 0.98 -2.89
N THR A 29 23.27 1.09 -1.56
CA THR A 29 22.18 1.19 -0.59
C THR A 29 21.39 2.50 -0.69
N ASN A 30 22.02 3.60 -1.08
CA ASN A 30 21.34 4.89 -1.25
C ASN A 30 20.53 4.97 -2.56
N THR A 31 20.92 4.25 -3.62
CA THR A 31 20.15 4.28 -4.88
C THR A 31 18.87 3.46 -4.85
N THR A 32 18.71 2.54 -3.89
CA THR A 32 17.54 1.66 -3.77
C THR A 32 16.42 2.19 -2.88
N THR A 33 16.55 3.39 -2.29
CA THR A 33 15.59 3.89 -1.29
C THR A 33 14.79 5.12 -1.71
N ASP A 34 14.88 5.58 -2.95
CA ASP A 34 14.04 6.68 -3.46
C ASP A 34 12.66 6.20 -3.96
N HIS A 35 12.07 5.23 -3.24
CA HIS A 35 10.63 5.04 -3.30
C HIS A 35 10.00 6.21 -2.56
N TYR A 36 9.21 7.01 -3.29
CA TYR A 36 8.38 8.05 -2.70
C TYR A 36 7.30 7.36 -1.85
N GLU A 37 7.68 6.97 -0.64
CA GLU A 37 6.74 6.76 0.44
C GLU A 37 6.19 8.16 0.77
N GLY A 38 5.11 8.54 0.09
CA GLY A 38 4.23 9.59 0.62
C GLY A 38 3.95 9.25 2.08
N PRO A 39 3.81 10.25 2.97
CA PRO A 39 3.83 10.04 4.41
C PRO A 39 2.96 8.85 4.76
N ALA A 40 3.61 7.74 5.14
CA ALA A 40 2.90 6.60 5.67
C ALA A 40 2.09 7.18 6.84
N PHE A 41 0.77 7.11 6.73
CA PHE A 41 -0.09 7.49 7.84
C PHE A 41 0.15 6.42 8.90
N GLU A 42 1.17 6.62 9.71
CA GLU A 42 1.55 5.71 10.77
C GLU A 42 0.45 5.84 11.82
N TYR A 43 -0.51 4.92 11.76
CA TYR A 43 -1.58 4.82 12.74
C TYR A 43 -0.99 4.23 14.03
N ASN A 44 -0.20 5.05 14.72
CA ASN A 44 0.37 4.70 16.00
C ASN A 44 -0.73 4.92 17.06
N ILE A 45 -1.48 3.87 17.37
CA ILE A 45 -2.44 3.89 18.48
C ILE A 45 -1.63 3.87 19.78
N THR A 46 -1.00 4.98 20.13
CA THR A 46 -0.26 5.09 21.39
C THR A 46 -1.21 5.04 22.58
N ASN A 47 -2.50 5.34 22.38
CA ASN A 47 -3.55 5.29 23.39
C ASN A 47 -4.88 4.79 22.77
N PRO A 48 -5.25 3.51 22.96
CA PRO A 48 -6.54 3.01 22.48
C PRO A 48 -7.68 3.68 23.26
N LEU A 49 -8.80 3.91 22.58
CA LEU A 49 -10.02 4.39 23.24
C LEU A 49 -10.55 3.32 24.22
N PRO A 50 -11.20 3.73 25.34
CA PRO A 50 -11.80 2.80 26.27
C PRO A 50 -12.79 1.85 25.59
N GLN A 51 -12.82 0.59 26.02
CA GLN A 51 -13.81 -0.37 25.55
C GLN A 51 -15.20 -0.05 26.13
N GLY A 52 -16.25 -0.26 25.34
CA GLY A 52 -17.63 -0.03 25.76
C GLY A 52 -18.02 1.45 25.66
N SER A 53 -18.32 2.10 26.79
CA SER A 53 -18.80 3.49 26.82
C SER A 53 -17.71 4.49 27.19
N TYR A 54 -17.65 5.63 26.50
CA TYR A 54 -16.77 6.74 26.82
C TYR A 54 -17.31 8.07 26.28
N ALA A 55 -16.89 9.18 26.89
CA ALA A 55 -17.01 10.51 26.30
C ALA A 55 -15.70 10.88 25.61
N LEU A 56 -15.76 11.27 24.34
CA LEU A 56 -14.63 11.87 23.62
C LEU A 56 -14.87 13.37 23.49
N CYS A 57 -13.96 14.17 24.04
CA CYS A 57 -14.12 15.61 24.14
C CYS A 57 -12.95 16.39 23.53
N SER A 58 -13.19 17.66 23.21
CA SER A 58 -12.15 18.64 22.92
C SER A 58 -11.20 18.81 24.12
N ALA A 59 -10.04 19.39 23.86
CA ALA A 59 -9.12 19.77 24.93
C ALA A 59 -9.82 20.68 25.96
N GLU A 60 -9.39 20.61 27.21
CA GLU A 60 -9.98 21.39 28.31
C GLU A 60 -9.59 22.86 28.20
N GLY A 61 -10.53 23.76 28.50
CA GLY A 61 -10.28 25.21 28.52
C GLY A 61 -10.09 25.86 27.14
N VAL A 62 -10.37 25.15 26.03
CA VAL A 62 -10.33 25.71 24.67
C VAL A 62 -11.69 25.69 23.99
N ALA A 63 -11.77 26.28 22.79
CA ALA A 63 -12.97 26.23 21.97
C ALA A 63 -13.41 24.79 21.65
N ARG A 64 -14.72 24.63 21.42
CA ARG A 64 -15.32 23.36 21.00
C ARG A 64 -14.65 22.86 19.71
N GLY A 65 -14.35 21.57 19.69
CA GLY A 65 -13.54 20.96 18.63
C GLY A 65 -14.10 19.65 18.08
N VAL A 66 -15.33 19.27 18.43
CA VAL A 66 -15.99 18.07 17.92
C VAL A 66 -17.02 18.49 16.87
N TYR A 67 -16.75 18.19 15.60
CA TYR A 67 -17.62 18.50 14.47
C TYR A 67 -18.60 17.35 14.25
N THR A 68 -19.91 17.63 14.32
CA THR A 68 -20.94 16.59 14.20
C THR A 68 -21.39 16.36 12.76
N VAL A 69 -21.25 17.37 11.89
CA VAL A 69 -21.69 17.32 10.48
C VAL A 69 -23.17 16.87 10.37
N ASP A 70 -23.98 17.33 11.32
CA ASP A 70 -25.44 17.19 11.30
C ASP A 70 -26.09 18.31 10.48
N ALA A 71 -27.42 18.34 10.40
CA ALA A 71 -28.15 19.35 9.62
C ALA A 71 -27.89 20.80 10.07
N THR A 72 -27.27 21.02 11.22
CA THR A 72 -26.92 22.34 11.75
C THR A 72 -25.42 22.64 11.69
N ASP A 73 -24.61 21.73 11.14
CA ASP A 73 -23.14 21.80 11.12
C ASP A 73 -22.55 22.12 12.50
N GLY A 74 -23.06 21.44 13.53
CA GLY A 74 -22.73 21.70 14.92
C GLY A 74 -21.25 21.45 15.27
N VAL A 75 -20.70 22.33 16.12
CA VAL A 75 -19.42 22.13 16.80
C VAL A 75 -19.67 22.04 18.31
N VAL A 76 -19.48 20.86 18.88
CA VAL A 76 -19.75 20.52 20.29
C VAL A 76 -18.46 20.27 21.07
N GLU A 77 -18.56 20.18 22.39
CA GLU A 77 -17.42 19.88 23.26
C GLU A 77 -17.15 18.37 23.27
N CYS A 78 -18.20 17.55 23.38
CA CYS A 78 -18.10 16.13 23.65
C CYS A 78 -19.08 15.31 22.81
N VAL A 79 -18.68 14.07 22.52
CA VAL A 79 -19.54 13.01 21.99
C VAL A 79 -19.56 11.83 22.96
N LEU A 80 -20.76 11.32 23.27
CA LEU A 80 -20.97 10.09 24.04
C LEU A 80 -20.99 8.91 23.08
N VAL A 81 -20.02 8.02 23.23
CA VAL A 81 -19.98 6.73 22.54
C VAL A 81 -20.40 5.65 23.53
N VAL A 82 -21.34 4.80 23.13
CA VAL A 82 -21.76 3.60 23.85
C VAL A 82 -21.63 2.43 22.88
N ASP A 83 -20.67 1.57 23.15
CA ASP A 83 -20.24 0.49 22.28
C ASP A 83 -19.77 1.04 20.92
N GLU A 84 -20.50 0.75 19.84
CA GLU A 84 -20.21 1.23 18.48
C GLU A 84 -21.04 2.46 18.07
N TRP A 85 -21.91 2.95 18.97
CA TRP A 85 -22.90 3.99 18.64
C TRP A 85 -22.62 5.31 19.34
N VAL A 86 -22.72 6.40 18.59
CA VAL A 86 -22.87 7.74 19.17
C VAL A 86 -24.29 7.86 19.74
N LYS A 87 -24.40 8.06 21.06
CA LYS A 87 -25.69 8.18 21.77
C LYS A 87 -26.05 9.61 22.16
N GLY A 88 -25.10 10.53 22.11
CA GLY A 88 -25.33 11.93 22.44
C GLY A 88 -24.14 12.81 22.09
N THR A 89 -24.42 14.11 21.92
CA THR A 89 -23.44 15.17 21.67
C THR A 89 -23.80 16.36 22.54
N GLY A 90 -22.81 17.16 22.94
CA GLY A 90 -23.09 18.31 23.81
C GLY A 90 -21.87 18.78 24.59
N TYR A 91 -22.12 19.42 25.74
CA TYR A 91 -21.07 19.69 26.73
C TYR A 91 -20.84 18.49 27.66
N LEU A 92 -19.73 18.48 28.42
CA LEU A 92 -19.36 17.32 29.24
C LEU A 92 -20.43 16.90 30.26
N GLY A 93 -21.16 17.86 30.84
CA GLY A 93 -22.25 17.58 31.77
C GLY A 93 -23.45 16.92 31.10
N GLU A 94 -23.89 17.42 29.94
CA GLU A 94 -24.96 16.83 29.13
C GLU A 94 -24.68 15.36 28.78
N VAL A 95 -23.46 15.05 28.32
CA VAL A 95 -23.11 13.68 27.95
C VAL A 95 -23.01 12.75 29.15
N LYS A 96 -22.58 13.26 30.31
CA LYS A 96 -22.55 12.49 31.57
C LYS A 96 -23.95 12.22 32.11
N GLU A 97 -24.86 13.18 32.02
CA GLU A 97 -26.26 13.01 32.42
C GLU A 97 -27.01 12.07 31.48
N ALA A 98 -26.72 12.12 30.18
CA ALA A 98 -27.29 11.21 29.19
C ALA A 98 -26.84 9.76 29.38
N TRP A 99 -25.65 9.54 29.96
CA TRP A 99 -25.12 8.21 30.21
C TRP A 99 -25.68 7.63 31.51
N LYS A 100 -26.37 6.48 31.40
CA LYS A 100 -27.09 5.84 32.52
C LYS A 100 -26.32 4.71 33.20
N GLY A 101 -25.05 4.50 32.82
CA GLY A 101 -24.21 3.40 33.33
C GLY A 101 -24.75 2.00 32.94
N ILE A 102 -24.04 0.96 33.35
CA ILE A 102 -24.54 -0.43 33.39
C ILE A 102 -25.03 -0.73 34.81
N GLY A 103 -24.35 -0.19 35.82
CA GLY A 103 -24.76 -0.12 37.22
C GLY A 103 -24.75 1.32 37.77
N ALA A 104 -25.37 1.52 38.94
CA ALA A 104 -25.58 2.85 39.54
C ALA A 104 -24.28 3.58 39.97
N SER A 105 -23.15 2.89 40.02
CA SER A 105 -21.85 3.44 40.45
C SER A 105 -20.81 3.55 39.33
N ASP A 106 -21.19 3.24 38.09
CA ASP A 106 -20.24 3.29 36.98
C ASP A 106 -19.86 4.74 36.71
N LEU A 107 -18.58 4.98 36.41
CA LEU A 107 -18.07 6.30 36.00
C LEU A 107 -17.77 6.28 34.50
N LEU A 108 -18.23 7.31 33.78
CA LEU A 108 -17.99 7.43 32.33
C LEU A 108 -16.53 7.83 32.11
N PRO A 109 -15.71 7.02 31.42
CA PRO A 109 -14.38 7.43 31.01
C PRO A 109 -14.46 8.66 30.10
N VAL A 110 -13.64 9.68 30.37
CA VAL A 110 -13.55 10.90 29.56
C VAL A 110 -12.19 10.94 28.89
N VAL A 111 -12.18 10.86 27.56
CA VAL A 111 -10.99 10.99 26.71
C VAL A 111 -10.99 12.39 26.11
N ARG A 112 -9.84 13.06 26.15
CA ARG A 112 -9.68 14.39 25.52
C ARG A 112 -8.64 14.34 24.41
N VAL A 113 -8.94 14.98 23.29
CA VAL A 113 -7.95 15.18 22.23
C VAL A 113 -6.91 16.21 22.65
N PRO A 114 -5.68 16.17 22.10
CA PRO A 114 -4.66 17.18 22.35
C PRO A 114 -5.11 18.59 21.96
N GLN A 115 -4.50 19.61 22.57
CA GLN A 115 -4.76 20.99 22.18
C GLN A 115 -4.39 21.22 20.71
N GLY A 116 -5.28 21.89 19.96
CA GLY A 116 -5.13 22.12 18.52
C GLY A 116 -5.62 20.96 17.64
N ALA A 117 -6.01 19.83 18.22
CA ALA A 117 -6.68 18.75 17.49
C ALA A 117 -8.21 18.95 17.47
N VAL A 118 -8.85 18.37 16.46
CA VAL A 118 -10.30 18.35 16.29
C VAL A 118 -10.78 16.91 16.09
N VAL A 119 -12.03 16.66 16.43
CA VAL A 119 -12.72 15.39 16.15
C VAL A 119 -13.67 15.64 15.00
N VAL A 120 -13.58 14.80 13.97
CA VAL A 120 -14.46 14.81 12.80
C VAL A 120 -15.03 13.41 12.58
N PRO A 121 -16.17 13.27 11.89
CA PRO A 121 -16.64 11.96 11.47
C PRO A 121 -15.57 11.24 10.65
N GLY A 122 -15.54 9.91 10.75
CA GLY A 122 -14.66 9.10 9.91
C GLY A 122 -14.92 9.39 8.43
N PHE A 123 -13.85 9.45 7.63
CA PHE A 123 -13.99 9.67 6.20
C PHE A 123 -14.73 8.51 5.55
N ALA A 124 -15.79 8.82 4.81
CA ALA A 124 -16.54 7.87 4.00
C ALA A 124 -16.25 8.12 2.52
N ASP A 125 -15.58 7.17 1.87
CA ASP A 125 -15.36 7.21 0.42
C ASP A 125 -16.58 6.60 -0.29
N SER A 126 -17.34 7.45 -0.99
CA SER A 126 -18.55 7.04 -1.72
C SER A 126 -18.28 6.19 -2.96
N HIS A 127 -17.05 6.19 -3.48
CA HIS A 127 -16.70 5.44 -4.68
C HIS A 127 -15.23 5.04 -4.65
N CYS A 128 -14.98 3.79 -4.26
CA CYS A 128 -13.64 3.22 -4.28
C CYS A 128 -13.59 1.89 -5.05
N HIS A 129 -12.47 1.68 -5.73
CA HIS A 129 -12.10 0.40 -6.34
C HIS A 129 -11.16 -0.34 -5.37
N ILE A 130 -11.68 -0.73 -4.21
CA ILE A 130 -10.87 -1.20 -3.08
C ILE A 130 -10.09 -2.49 -3.39
N LEU A 131 -10.68 -3.39 -4.18
CA LEU A 131 -10.02 -4.62 -4.59
C LEU A 131 -8.89 -4.31 -5.55
N GLU A 132 -9.13 -3.48 -6.57
CA GLU A 132 -8.13 -3.06 -7.54
C GLU A 132 -6.99 -2.28 -6.86
N TYR A 133 -7.32 -1.46 -5.86
CA TYR A 133 -6.33 -0.81 -5.01
C TYR A 133 -5.49 -1.86 -4.26
N GLY A 134 -6.11 -2.85 -3.61
CA GLY A 134 -5.40 -3.95 -2.97
C GLY A 134 -4.50 -4.71 -3.95
N PHE A 135 -4.99 -5.04 -5.15
CA PHE A 135 -4.22 -5.67 -6.22
C PHE A 135 -3.00 -4.81 -6.64
N SER A 136 -3.16 -3.48 -6.73
CA SER A 136 -2.05 -2.57 -7.03
C SER A 136 -0.92 -2.59 -6.00
N LYS A 137 -1.24 -2.97 -4.76
CA LYS A 137 -0.29 -2.99 -3.63
C LYS A 137 0.43 -4.32 -3.48
N GLN A 138 -0.03 -5.39 -4.14
CA GLN A 138 0.64 -6.69 -4.10
C GLN A 138 2.03 -6.64 -4.74
N ILE A 139 2.12 -6.02 -5.92
CA ILE A 139 3.37 -5.78 -6.63
C ILE A 139 3.46 -4.28 -6.91
N PRO A 140 4.28 -3.50 -6.17
CA PRO A 140 4.34 -2.05 -6.31
C PRO A 140 5.08 -1.64 -7.58
N LEU A 141 4.42 -1.76 -8.73
CA LEU A 141 4.96 -1.40 -10.05
C LEU A 141 4.89 0.11 -10.32
N GLY A 142 4.12 0.85 -9.51
CA GLY A 142 3.97 2.29 -9.62
C GLY A 142 5.23 3.03 -9.20
N GLY A 143 5.69 3.97 -10.03
CA GLY A 143 6.87 4.80 -9.76
C GLY A 143 8.20 4.20 -10.21
N LEU A 144 8.21 2.94 -10.66
CA LEU A 144 9.39 2.33 -11.27
C LEU A 144 9.74 3.06 -12.58
N ARG A 145 11.05 3.15 -12.86
CA ARG A 145 11.63 3.90 -13.98
C ARG A 145 12.22 3.00 -15.05
N THR A 146 12.37 1.71 -14.78
CA THR A 146 12.91 0.77 -15.76
C THR A 146 12.12 -0.53 -15.85
N ILE A 147 12.19 -1.19 -17.02
CA ILE A 147 11.64 -2.53 -17.22
C ILE A 147 12.32 -3.54 -16.27
N LYS A 148 13.63 -3.38 -16.06
CA LYS A 148 14.41 -4.25 -15.17
C LYS A 148 13.89 -4.20 -13.73
N GLU A 149 13.66 -3.01 -13.19
CA GLU A 149 13.05 -2.84 -11.86
C GLU A 149 11.68 -3.53 -11.77
N SER A 150 10.88 -3.45 -12.83
CA SER A 150 9.57 -4.10 -12.87
C SER A 150 9.69 -5.62 -12.84
N VAL A 151 10.64 -6.18 -13.59
CA VAL A 151 10.94 -7.62 -13.59
C VAL A 151 11.43 -8.06 -12.21
N GLU A 152 12.31 -7.30 -11.58
CA GLU A 152 12.83 -7.57 -10.24
C GLU A 152 11.72 -7.51 -9.18
N ALA A 153 10.81 -6.54 -9.26
CA ALA A 153 9.66 -6.45 -8.35
C ALA A 153 8.73 -7.67 -8.46
N VAL A 154 8.44 -8.13 -9.69
CA VAL A 154 7.62 -9.34 -9.91
C VAL A 154 8.36 -10.59 -9.43
N ALA A 155 9.66 -10.70 -9.70
CA ALA A 155 10.46 -11.83 -9.22
C ALA A 155 10.51 -11.88 -7.69
N HIS A 156 10.70 -10.74 -7.04
CA HIS A 156 10.70 -10.63 -5.59
C HIS A 156 9.34 -11.04 -5.01
N TYR A 157 8.22 -10.58 -5.60
CA TYR A 157 6.88 -10.99 -5.18
C TYR A 157 6.69 -12.52 -5.27
N VAL A 158 7.10 -13.14 -6.37
CA VAL A 158 7.00 -14.61 -6.50
C VAL A 158 7.87 -15.31 -5.45
N GLN A 159 9.09 -14.84 -5.21
CA GLN A 159 10.01 -15.45 -4.24
C GLN A 159 9.55 -15.27 -2.79
N SER A 160 8.90 -14.15 -2.47
CA SER A 160 8.44 -13.83 -1.11
C SER A 160 7.10 -14.49 -0.74
N ASN A 161 6.41 -15.12 -1.69
CA ASN A 161 5.15 -15.82 -1.49
C ASN A 161 5.32 -17.32 -1.79
N PRO A 162 5.55 -18.18 -0.77
CA PRO A 162 5.88 -19.59 -0.96
C PRO A 162 4.82 -20.42 -1.70
N ASP A 163 3.56 -20.06 -1.56
CA ASP A 163 2.41 -20.65 -2.27
C ASP A 163 2.48 -20.37 -3.77
N ILE A 164 2.75 -19.11 -4.14
CA ILE A 164 2.96 -18.70 -5.54
C ILE A 164 4.24 -19.34 -6.08
N LEU A 165 5.32 -19.36 -5.30
CA LEU A 165 6.58 -19.98 -5.70
C LEU A 165 6.41 -21.48 -5.99
N ALA A 166 5.65 -22.20 -5.16
CA ALA A 166 5.42 -23.63 -5.32
C ALA A 166 4.50 -23.96 -6.52
N ASP A 167 3.57 -23.08 -6.88
CA ASP A 167 2.68 -23.27 -8.03
C ASP A 167 3.23 -22.58 -9.30
N GLU A 168 4.08 -23.27 -10.05
CA GLU A 168 4.58 -22.78 -11.34
C GLU A 168 3.48 -22.65 -12.43
N GLY A 169 2.35 -23.36 -12.27
CA GLY A 169 1.21 -23.31 -13.19
C GLY A 169 0.28 -22.12 -12.94
N GLY A 170 0.41 -21.49 -11.77
CA GLY A 170 -0.37 -20.34 -11.34
C GLY A 170 -0.11 -19.09 -12.19
N ILE A 171 -1.10 -18.19 -12.18
CA ILE A 171 -1.00 -16.88 -12.86
C ILE A 171 -0.51 -15.84 -11.85
N VAL A 172 0.58 -15.14 -12.19
CA VAL A 172 1.10 -14.00 -11.43
C VAL A 172 0.50 -12.73 -12.02
N GLU A 173 -0.32 -12.03 -11.24
CA GLU A 173 -1.01 -10.81 -11.65
C GLU A 173 -0.41 -9.58 -10.96
N GLY A 174 -0.20 -8.50 -11.71
CA GLY A 174 0.28 -7.22 -11.19
C GLY A 174 -0.35 -6.03 -11.91
N TRP A 175 -0.39 -4.87 -11.26
CA TRP A 175 -0.99 -3.65 -11.82
C TRP A 175 -0.15 -2.42 -11.48
N GLY A 176 -0.12 -1.44 -12.38
CA GLY A 176 0.35 -0.08 -12.09
C GLY A 176 1.65 0.34 -12.77
N TRP A 177 2.22 -0.46 -13.68
CA TRP A 177 3.37 -0.02 -14.47
C TRP A 177 3.00 1.13 -15.42
N ASP A 178 3.92 2.06 -15.65
CA ASP A 178 3.68 3.29 -16.42
C ASP A 178 4.75 3.50 -17.50
N HIS A 179 4.36 3.46 -18.77
CA HIS A 179 5.27 3.68 -19.88
C HIS A 179 5.85 5.11 -19.90
N LYS A 180 5.18 6.09 -19.29
CA LYS A 180 5.67 7.48 -19.23
C LYS A 180 6.81 7.65 -18.24
N THR A 181 6.88 6.79 -17.22
CA THR A 181 7.98 6.81 -16.25
C THR A 181 9.17 5.98 -16.73
N PHE A 182 8.96 5.06 -17.67
CA PHE A 182 10.02 4.21 -18.19
C PHE A 182 10.93 4.95 -19.14
N GLU A 183 12.24 4.80 -18.94
CA GLU A 183 13.25 5.40 -19.80
C GLU A 183 13.04 5.00 -21.27
N GLY A 184 12.85 5.99 -22.14
CA GLY A 184 12.59 5.76 -23.57
C GLY A 184 11.17 5.30 -23.92
N GLY A 185 10.20 5.36 -22.98
CA GLY A 185 8.79 5.10 -23.27
C GLY A 185 8.46 3.64 -23.62
N LYS A 186 9.39 2.72 -23.32
CA LYS A 186 9.28 1.31 -23.71
C LYS A 186 8.29 0.59 -22.81
N MET A 187 7.57 -0.36 -23.38
CA MET A 187 6.68 -1.24 -22.63
C MET A 187 7.46 -2.52 -22.27
N PRO A 188 7.21 -3.12 -21.10
CA PRO A 188 7.73 -4.44 -20.80
C PRO A 188 7.18 -5.43 -21.83
N THR A 189 7.98 -6.43 -22.16
CA THR A 189 7.59 -7.50 -23.07
C THR A 189 7.60 -8.84 -22.34
N ALA A 190 7.00 -9.85 -22.97
CA ALA A 190 7.12 -11.23 -22.53
C ALA A 190 8.60 -11.62 -22.38
N SER A 191 9.43 -11.30 -23.38
CA SER A 191 10.86 -11.65 -23.35
C SER A 191 11.58 -11.06 -22.14
N ASP A 192 11.27 -9.82 -21.77
CA ASP A 192 11.89 -9.16 -20.62
C ASP A 192 11.58 -9.91 -19.32
N LEU A 193 10.32 -10.31 -19.12
CA LEU A 193 9.89 -11.08 -17.95
C LEU A 193 10.53 -12.48 -17.92
N SER A 194 10.54 -13.20 -19.05
CA SER A 194 11.13 -14.55 -19.11
C SER A 194 12.65 -14.59 -18.98
N SER A 195 13.34 -13.45 -19.13
CA SER A 195 14.79 -13.40 -18.92
C SER A 195 15.18 -13.67 -17.47
N HIS A 196 14.24 -13.48 -16.52
CA HIS A 196 14.47 -13.78 -15.12
C HIS A 196 14.17 -15.26 -14.82
N PRO A 197 15.10 -16.04 -14.23
CA PRO A 197 14.95 -17.48 -14.05
C PRO A 197 13.68 -17.91 -13.31
N VAL A 198 13.28 -17.16 -12.28
CA VAL A 198 12.06 -17.43 -11.50
C VAL A 198 10.77 -17.24 -12.30
N LEU A 199 10.82 -16.40 -13.35
CA LEU A 199 9.67 -15.99 -14.13
C LEU A 199 9.56 -16.74 -15.47
N ALA A 200 10.64 -17.39 -15.93
CA ALA A 200 10.77 -17.98 -17.26
C ALA A 200 9.62 -18.91 -17.68
N ASN A 201 9.07 -19.68 -16.74
CA ASN A 201 8.04 -20.68 -17.01
C ASN A 201 6.66 -20.32 -16.44
N ARG A 202 6.44 -19.06 -16.04
CA ARG A 202 5.21 -18.63 -15.37
C ARG A 202 4.29 -17.85 -16.31
N GLN A 203 2.98 -17.98 -16.07
CA GLN A 203 2.00 -17.08 -16.68
C GLN A 203 1.98 -15.78 -15.89
N ILE A 204 2.33 -14.68 -16.52
CA ILE A 204 2.39 -13.36 -15.87
C ILE A 204 1.45 -12.43 -16.62
N ILE A 205 0.67 -11.63 -15.89
CA ILE A 205 -0.24 -10.62 -16.41
C ILE A 205 0.05 -9.31 -15.69
N LEU A 206 0.56 -8.31 -16.43
CA LEU A 206 0.83 -6.97 -15.89
C LEU A 206 -0.06 -5.92 -16.55
N LEU A 207 -0.93 -5.31 -15.76
CA LEU A 207 -1.81 -4.22 -16.19
C LEU A 207 -1.12 -2.86 -16.01
N SER A 208 -1.22 -2.00 -17.03
CA SER A 208 -0.68 -0.65 -16.95
C SER A 208 -1.55 0.25 -16.06
N LYS A 209 -0.95 1.26 -15.46
CA LYS A 209 -1.64 2.35 -14.76
C LYS A 209 -2.73 3.01 -15.64
N ASP A 210 -2.46 3.17 -16.93
CA ASP A 210 -3.39 3.84 -17.87
C ASP A 210 -4.64 3.01 -18.23
N THR A 211 -4.77 1.78 -17.72
CA THR A 211 -5.93 0.91 -18.01
C THR A 211 -7.27 1.45 -17.47
N GLN A 212 -7.25 2.41 -16.53
CA GLN A 212 -8.46 3.07 -16.02
C GLN A 212 -9.00 4.20 -16.92
N LEU A 213 -8.18 4.77 -17.80
CA LEU A 213 -8.58 5.87 -18.68
C LEU A 213 -9.14 5.37 -20.02
N GLY A 214 -10.23 4.58 -20.00
CA GLY A 214 -11.10 4.35 -21.18
C GLY A 214 -10.40 3.96 -22.49
N SER A 215 -9.16 3.49 -22.45
CA SER A 215 -8.37 3.24 -23.64
C SER A 215 -8.69 1.84 -24.09
N ARG A 216 -9.30 1.72 -25.27
CA ARG A 216 -9.67 0.45 -25.94
C ARG A 216 -8.47 -0.44 -26.31
N ARG A 217 -7.30 -0.22 -25.69
CA ARG A 217 -6.08 -1.03 -25.77
C ARG A 217 -5.69 -1.50 -24.37
N LEU A 218 -6.50 -2.37 -23.80
CA LEU A 218 -6.02 -3.30 -22.78
C LEU A 218 -4.96 -4.18 -23.45
N ARG A 219 -3.69 -3.94 -23.14
CA ARG A 219 -2.57 -4.73 -23.69
C ARG A 219 -2.05 -5.65 -22.60
N TRP A 220 -2.42 -6.91 -22.72
CA TRP A 220 -1.96 -8.01 -21.90
C TRP A 220 -0.59 -8.46 -22.41
N ILE A 221 0.40 -8.55 -21.53
CA ILE A 221 1.58 -9.38 -21.79
C ILE A 221 1.19 -10.75 -21.28
N ARG A 222 0.75 -11.65 -22.15
CA ARG A 222 0.52 -13.06 -21.78
C ARG A 222 1.77 -13.84 -22.15
N MET A 223 2.50 -14.34 -21.15
CA MET A 223 3.56 -15.32 -21.38
C MET A 223 2.94 -16.72 -21.46
N GLY A 224 3.23 -17.47 -22.52
CA GLY A 224 2.90 -18.91 -22.59
C GLY A 224 1.99 -19.40 -23.72
N LEU A 225 1.75 -18.64 -24.79
CA LEU A 225 1.16 -19.20 -26.03
C LEU A 225 1.92 -18.68 -27.25
N THR A 226 2.47 -19.60 -28.03
CA THR A 226 2.93 -19.41 -29.42
C THR A 226 1.74 -19.11 -30.33
N ARG A 227 1.10 -17.95 -30.15
CA ARG A 227 0.24 -17.20 -31.09
C ARG A 227 -0.44 -16.08 -30.32
N LEU A 228 -0.32 -14.85 -30.82
CA LEU A 228 -1.14 -13.73 -30.39
C LEU A 228 -2.62 -14.07 -30.59
N THR A 229 -3.33 -14.42 -29.51
CA THR A 229 -4.80 -14.33 -29.48
C THR A 229 -5.17 -13.01 -28.82
N TRP A 230 -5.73 -12.12 -29.62
CA TRP A 230 -6.41 -10.92 -29.17
C TRP A 230 -7.66 -11.34 -28.38
N MET A 231 -7.67 -11.12 -27.07
CA MET A 231 -8.89 -11.21 -26.25
C MET A 231 -9.25 -9.80 -25.80
N GLY A 232 -10.19 -9.18 -26.52
CA GLY A 232 -10.92 -8.02 -26.02
C GLY A 232 -11.97 -8.51 -25.03
N VAL A 233 -11.79 -8.22 -23.74
CA VAL A 233 -12.79 -8.51 -22.70
C VAL A 233 -13.30 -7.19 -22.16
N LEU A 234 -14.61 -7.00 -22.25
CA LEU A 234 -15.36 -5.90 -21.66
C LEU A 234 -15.34 -6.04 -20.13
N SER A 235 -14.96 -4.96 -19.44
CA SER A 235 -15.05 -4.87 -17.98
C SER A 235 -16.51 -4.69 -17.58
N CYS A 236 -17.18 -5.80 -17.26
CA CYS A 236 -18.23 -5.90 -16.24
C CYS A 236 -18.54 -7.39 -16.00
N GLY A 237 -18.31 -7.90 -14.78
CA GLY A 237 -18.87 -9.17 -14.29
C GLY A 237 -18.34 -10.52 -14.85
N MET A 238 -17.76 -10.57 -16.05
CA MET A 238 -17.63 -11.85 -16.77
C MET A 238 -16.28 -12.60 -16.65
N CYS A 239 -15.29 -12.07 -15.92
CA CYS A 239 -13.97 -12.74 -15.81
C CYS A 239 -13.99 -13.99 -14.92
N ARG A 240 -14.84 -14.04 -13.89
CA ARG A 240 -14.89 -15.19 -12.96
C ARG A 240 -15.57 -16.41 -13.58
N GLU A 241 -16.58 -16.20 -14.43
CA GLU A 241 -17.31 -17.28 -15.10
C GLU A 241 -16.55 -17.87 -16.30
N MET A 242 -15.80 -17.04 -17.05
CA MET A 242 -14.99 -17.55 -18.18
C MET A 242 -13.77 -18.38 -17.74
N LEU A 243 -13.17 -18.08 -16.58
CA LEU A 243 -12.06 -18.88 -16.03
C LEU A 243 -12.54 -20.24 -15.50
N GLN A 244 -13.75 -20.32 -14.93
CA GLN A 244 -14.38 -21.60 -14.57
C GLN A 244 -14.77 -22.43 -15.81
N ALA A 245 -15.25 -21.79 -16.89
CA ALA A 245 -15.55 -22.49 -18.13
C ALA A 245 -14.30 -23.12 -18.79
N TYR A 246 -13.13 -22.48 -18.66
CA TYR A 246 -11.88 -22.98 -19.25
C TYR A 246 -11.23 -24.13 -18.47
N SER A 247 -11.44 -24.23 -17.15
CA SER A 247 -10.94 -25.36 -16.36
C SER A 247 -11.75 -26.64 -16.60
N LEU A 248 -13.03 -26.52 -16.97
CA LEU A 248 -13.92 -27.65 -17.27
C LEU A 248 -13.69 -28.26 -18.65
N THR A 249 -13.10 -27.52 -19.60
CA THR A 249 -12.74 -28.04 -20.94
C THR A 249 -11.40 -28.80 -20.99
N ARG A 250 -10.73 -29.00 -19.85
CA ARG A 250 -9.54 -29.88 -19.71
C ARG A 250 -9.83 -31.14 -18.91
N ARG A 251 -10.93 -31.84 -19.23
CA ARG A 251 -11.04 -33.29 -19.02
C ARG A 251 -11.09 -33.98 -20.37
#